data_AF-A0A7C1LHG9-F1
#
_entry.id   AF-A0A7C1LHG9-F1
#
_cell.length_a   1.000
_cell.length_b   1.000
_cell.length_c   1.000
_cell.angle_alpha   90.00
_cell.angle_beta   90.00
_cell.angle_gamma   90.00
#
_symmetry.space_group_name_H-M   'P 1'
#
loop_
_entity.id
_entity.type
_entity.pdbx_description
1 polymer ?
#
loop_
_entity_poly.entity_id
_entity_poly.type
_entity_poly.pdbx_seq_one_letter_code
_entity_poly.pdbx_strand_id
1 'polypeptide(L)'
;MSLKIAIQGIKGSNHHQVAKDCFGDDIALVECLSFDALVDKLLSKEADQGVMAIENSIAGSIIPNYALVNHNDLHIIGEYYLNIHHNLMVLKGQKIEDITEVSSHPMALLQCKEYFRQYPHIRLVEDVDTAETARRIQEKKLKHVAAIAPNVAAELYGLDIVANDIQTIKNNATRFIIVKTKNNVLPEAEITKASLRFITDHKRGSLAAVLNVMSDCRLNLTKIQSLPVIETPWKYAFFVDVTFTEYRDFVKAKSLLDIMAEDFKVLGEYKNVRQ
;
A
#
# COMPACT_ATOMS: atom_id res chain seq x y z
N MET A 1 -4.80 -25.94 6.88
CA MET A 1 -5.24 -25.22 5.65
C MET A 1 -4.21 -24.13 5.41
N SER A 2 -3.80 -23.92 4.17
CA SER A 2 -2.88 -22.82 3.82
C SER A 2 -3.55 -21.47 4.13
N LEU A 3 -2.76 -20.52 4.64
CA LEU A 3 -3.22 -19.18 5.01
C LEU A 3 -3.67 -18.42 3.76
N LYS A 4 -4.88 -17.84 3.78
CA LYS A 4 -5.44 -17.12 2.64
C LYS A 4 -5.16 -15.62 2.72
N ILE A 5 -4.41 -15.10 1.75
CA ILE A 5 -4.00 -13.70 1.71
C ILE A 5 -4.68 -12.99 0.55
N ALA A 6 -5.52 -12.00 0.84
CA ALA A 6 -6.13 -11.15 -0.17
C ALA A 6 -5.17 -10.05 -0.61
N ILE A 7 -5.09 -9.84 -1.93
CA ILE A 7 -4.27 -8.79 -2.54
C ILE A 7 -5.10 -8.02 -3.57
N GLN A 8 -4.84 -6.72 -3.72
CA GLN A 8 -5.36 -5.97 -4.85
C GLN A 8 -4.45 -6.20 -6.07
N GLY A 9 -5.07 -6.54 -7.20
CA GLY A 9 -4.40 -7.00 -8.41
C GLY A 9 -4.28 -8.53 -8.47
N ILE A 10 -3.37 -9.00 -9.33
CA ILE A 10 -3.18 -10.43 -9.62
C ILE A 10 -1.79 -10.91 -9.17
N LYS A 11 -1.53 -12.22 -9.29
CA LYS A 11 -0.18 -12.79 -9.19
C LYS A 11 0.79 -12.04 -10.12
N GLY A 12 1.99 -11.80 -9.61
CA GLY A 12 3.03 -11.00 -10.28
C GLY A 12 2.94 -9.50 -9.99
N SER A 13 1.93 -9.03 -9.27
CA SER A 13 1.86 -7.63 -8.81
C SER A 13 2.82 -7.34 -7.64
N ASN A 14 2.97 -6.05 -7.29
CA ASN A 14 3.70 -5.67 -6.08
C ASN A 14 3.03 -6.20 -4.80
N HIS A 15 1.70 -6.26 -4.75
CA HIS A 15 0.98 -6.83 -3.60
C HIS A 15 1.25 -8.33 -3.46
N HIS A 16 1.37 -9.05 -4.59
CA HIS A 16 1.81 -10.44 -4.59
C HIS A 16 3.21 -10.60 -4.00
N GLN A 17 4.18 -9.77 -4.42
CA GLN A 17 5.53 -9.80 -3.88
C GLN A 17 5.53 -9.61 -2.36
N VAL A 18 4.82 -8.60 -1.85
CA VAL A 18 4.71 -8.34 -0.41
C VAL A 18 4.06 -9.51 0.33
N ALA A 19 3.02 -10.13 -0.23
CA ALA A 19 2.40 -11.31 0.38
C ALA A 19 3.41 -12.46 0.52
N LYS A 20 4.22 -12.73 -0.50
CA LYS A 20 5.28 -13.73 -0.43
C LYS A 20 6.36 -13.38 0.60
N ASP A 21 6.79 -12.12 0.62
CA ASP A 21 7.86 -11.68 1.53
C ASP A 21 7.43 -11.73 3.01
N CYS A 22 6.14 -11.47 3.28
CA CYS A 22 5.60 -11.51 4.64
C CYS A 22 5.24 -12.93 5.12
N PHE A 23 4.78 -13.81 4.23
CA PHE A 23 4.15 -15.08 4.63
C PHE A 23 4.80 -16.33 4.03
N GLY A 24 5.78 -16.17 3.14
CA GLY A 24 6.42 -17.26 2.41
C GLY A 24 5.59 -17.77 1.22
N ASP A 25 6.01 -18.89 0.64
CA ASP A 25 5.40 -19.48 -0.55
C ASP A 25 4.14 -20.32 -0.26
N ASP A 26 3.94 -20.81 0.97
CA ASP A 26 2.82 -21.68 1.35
C ASP A 26 1.54 -20.90 1.73
N ILE A 27 1.16 -19.97 0.85
CA ILE A 27 -0.06 -19.16 0.98
C ILE A 27 -1.00 -19.35 -0.19
N ALA A 28 -2.30 -19.26 0.08
CA ALA A 28 -3.34 -19.19 -0.93
C ALA A 28 -3.69 -17.72 -1.22
N LEU A 29 -3.37 -17.24 -2.41
CA LEU A 29 -3.69 -15.86 -2.80
C LEU A 29 -5.15 -15.73 -3.21
N VAL A 30 -5.79 -14.66 -2.73
CA VAL A 30 -7.13 -14.23 -3.12
C VAL A 30 -6.99 -12.91 -3.90
N GLU A 31 -6.96 -13.02 -5.23
CA GLU A 31 -6.81 -11.88 -6.14
C GLU A 31 -8.09 -11.05 -6.18
N CYS A 32 -7.97 -9.74 -5.96
CA CYS A 32 -9.09 -8.81 -5.90
C CYS A 32 -8.89 -7.66 -6.88
N LEU A 33 -9.94 -7.25 -7.61
CA LEU A 33 -9.82 -6.18 -8.61
C LEU A 33 -9.73 -4.77 -7.97
N SER A 34 -10.21 -4.61 -6.74
CA SER A 34 -10.17 -3.35 -5.99
C SER A 34 -9.87 -3.59 -4.51
N PHE A 35 -9.56 -2.52 -3.79
CA PHE A 35 -9.42 -2.58 -2.33
C PHE A 35 -10.75 -2.82 -1.62
N ASP A 36 -11.87 -2.31 -2.14
CA ASP A 36 -13.21 -2.65 -1.63
C ASP A 36 -13.47 -4.16 -1.73
N ALA A 37 -13.19 -4.77 -2.87
CA ALA A 37 -13.35 -6.21 -3.06
C ALA A 37 -12.43 -7.01 -2.12
N LEU A 38 -11.21 -6.53 -1.87
CA LEU A 38 -10.30 -7.12 -0.88
C LEU A 38 -10.93 -7.11 0.52
N VAL A 39 -11.52 -5.97 0.92
CA VAL A 39 -12.21 -5.86 2.22
C VAL A 39 -13.41 -6.79 2.29
N ASP A 40 -14.22 -6.88 1.23
CA ASP A 40 -15.36 -7.81 1.17
C ASP A 40 -14.93 -9.26 1.40
N LYS A 41 -13.78 -9.67 0.83
CA LYS A 41 -13.21 -11.01 1.03
C LYS A 41 -12.72 -11.28 2.45
N LEU A 42 -12.25 -10.24 3.16
CA LEU A 42 -11.91 -10.36 4.58
C LEU A 42 -13.16 -10.48 5.45
N LEU A 43 -14.17 -9.64 5.20
CA LEU A 43 -15.41 -9.62 5.98
C LEU A 43 -16.22 -10.92 5.82
N SER A 44 -16.24 -11.48 4.59
CA SER A 44 -16.87 -12.77 4.28
C SER A 44 -16.07 -13.99 4.72
N LYS A 45 -14.86 -13.81 5.29
CA LYS A 45 -13.93 -14.88 5.69
C LYS A 45 -13.48 -15.76 4.52
N GLU A 46 -13.55 -15.25 3.30
CA GLU A 46 -12.95 -15.89 2.13
C GLU A 46 -11.42 -15.73 2.12
N ALA A 47 -10.90 -14.70 2.79
CA ALA A 47 -9.49 -14.49 3.09
C ALA A 47 -9.26 -14.27 4.60
N ASP A 48 -8.07 -14.66 5.09
CA ASP A 48 -7.70 -14.54 6.51
C ASP A 48 -7.07 -13.17 6.82
N GLN A 49 -6.27 -12.65 5.87
CA GLN A 49 -5.57 -11.37 5.98
C GLN A 49 -5.47 -10.68 4.62
N GLY A 50 -5.27 -9.37 4.61
CA GLY A 50 -5.15 -8.56 3.40
C GLY A 50 -3.86 -7.75 3.36
N VAL A 51 -3.29 -7.58 2.17
CA VAL A 51 -2.16 -6.68 1.91
C VAL A 51 -2.68 -5.44 1.19
N MET A 52 -2.55 -4.27 1.81
CA MET A 52 -3.03 -3.01 1.24
C MET A 52 -1.91 -1.97 1.16
N ALA A 53 -1.70 -1.38 -0.02
CA ALA A 53 -0.84 -0.20 -0.15
C ALA A 53 -1.52 1.00 0.53
N ILE A 54 -0.77 1.81 1.30
CA ILE A 54 -1.32 3.01 1.98
C ILE A 54 -0.55 4.29 1.68
N GLU A 55 0.66 4.18 1.16
CA GLU A 55 1.52 5.34 0.90
C GLU A 55 2.57 4.97 -0.13
N ASN A 56 2.82 5.87 -1.07
CA ASN A 56 3.95 5.80 -1.99
C ASN A 56 4.82 7.03 -1.82
N SER A 57 6.15 6.87 -1.90
CA SER A 57 7.10 7.97 -1.67
C SER A 57 7.02 9.10 -2.70
N ILE A 58 6.39 8.85 -3.86
CA ILE A 58 6.21 9.83 -4.94
C ILE A 58 4.77 10.33 -4.99
N ALA A 59 3.79 9.43 -4.97
CA ALA A 59 2.37 9.77 -5.10
C ALA A 59 1.71 10.22 -3.78
N GLY A 60 2.39 10.00 -2.64
CA GLY A 60 1.87 10.32 -1.31
C GLY A 60 0.90 9.27 -0.75
N SER A 61 0.04 9.71 0.16
CA SER A 61 -0.92 8.86 0.89
C SER A 61 -2.04 8.35 -0.02
N ILE A 62 -2.36 7.06 0.09
CA ILE A 62 -3.54 6.44 -0.54
C ILE A 62 -4.71 6.53 0.46
N ILE A 63 -5.27 7.73 0.58
CA ILE A 63 -6.31 8.06 1.57
C ILE A 63 -7.51 7.12 1.57
N PRO A 64 -8.07 6.71 0.41
CA PRO A 64 -9.24 5.82 0.40
C PRO A 64 -9.01 4.52 1.18
N ASN A 65 -7.77 4.00 1.19
CA ASN A 65 -7.45 2.76 1.89
C ASN A 65 -7.47 2.93 3.42
N TYR A 66 -7.11 4.10 3.95
CA TYR A 66 -7.29 4.40 5.37
C TYR A 66 -8.77 4.47 5.75
N ALA A 67 -9.60 5.07 4.89
CA ALA A 67 -11.04 5.12 5.11
C ALA A 67 -11.64 3.71 5.12
N LEU A 68 -11.23 2.83 4.20
CA LEU A 68 -11.65 1.43 4.15
C LEU A 68 -11.30 0.67 5.43
N VAL A 69 -10.08 0.82 5.94
CA VAL A 69 -9.66 0.21 7.21
C VAL A 69 -10.54 0.70 8.36
N ASN A 70 -10.76 2.01 8.44
CA ASN A 70 -11.54 2.60 9.53
C ASN A 70 -13.03 2.22 9.49
N HIS A 71 -13.68 2.31 8.33
CA HIS A 71 -15.12 2.08 8.16
C HIS A 71 -15.52 0.62 8.36
N ASN A 72 -14.61 -0.31 8.09
CA ASN A 72 -14.88 -1.76 8.18
C ASN A 72 -14.26 -2.40 9.43
N ASP A 73 -13.89 -1.60 10.42
CA ASP A 73 -13.28 -2.06 11.68
C ASP A 73 -12.11 -3.03 11.49
N LEU A 74 -11.31 -2.82 10.45
CA LEU A 74 -10.13 -3.64 10.21
C LEU A 74 -8.99 -3.21 11.12
N HIS A 75 -8.15 -4.18 11.47
CA HIS A 75 -6.99 -3.98 12.31
C HIS A 75 -5.70 -4.10 11.51
N ILE A 76 -4.82 -3.11 11.62
CA ILE A 76 -3.46 -3.14 11.07
C ILE A 76 -2.58 -3.95 12.01
N ILE A 77 -1.95 -5.00 11.48
CA ILE A 77 -1.18 -5.97 12.27
C ILE A 77 0.30 -6.03 11.87
N GLY A 78 0.68 -5.27 10.86
CA GLY A 78 2.03 -5.20 10.34
C GLY A 78 2.13 -4.21 9.20
N GLU A 79 3.35 -3.89 8.83
CA GLU A 79 3.67 -3.04 7.68
C GLU A 79 4.86 -3.63 6.92
N TYR A 80 4.97 -3.25 5.65
CA TYR A 80 6.05 -3.64 4.77
C TYR A 80 6.39 -2.50 3.82
N TYR A 81 7.67 -2.26 3.56
CA TYR A 81 8.13 -1.27 2.59
C TYR A 81 8.79 -1.98 1.42
N LEU A 82 8.20 -1.84 0.24
CA LEU A 82 8.74 -2.42 -0.99
C LEU A 82 9.31 -1.32 -1.88
N ASN A 83 10.55 -1.48 -2.32
CA ASN A 83 11.12 -0.66 -3.39
C ASN A 83 10.45 -1.03 -4.72
N ILE A 84 9.93 -0.02 -5.41
CA ILE A 84 9.18 -0.19 -6.65
C ILE A 84 10.12 0.00 -7.83
N HIS A 85 10.29 -1.09 -8.57
CA HIS A 85 11.10 -1.16 -9.77
C HIS A 85 10.18 -1.37 -10.98
N HIS A 86 10.28 -0.48 -11.97
CA HIS A 86 9.52 -0.57 -13.21
C HIS A 86 10.41 -1.14 -14.30
N ASN A 87 10.08 -2.34 -14.77
CA ASN A 87 10.82 -3.02 -15.82
C ASN A 87 9.99 -3.07 -17.10
N LEU A 88 10.63 -2.78 -18.23
CA LEU A 88 10.03 -2.92 -19.55
C LEU A 88 10.19 -4.36 -20.02
N MET A 89 9.07 -5.06 -20.17
CA MET A 89 9.06 -6.47 -20.55
C MET A 89 8.24 -6.72 -21.80
N VAL A 90 8.68 -7.71 -22.57
CA VAL A 90 8.17 -8.04 -23.90
C VAL A 90 8.02 -9.55 -24.05
N LEU A 91 7.22 -9.96 -25.03
CA LEU A 91 7.20 -11.36 -25.45
C LEU A 91 8.60 -11.81 -25.88
N LYS A 92 8.98 -13.04 -25.50
CA LYS A 92 10.32 -13.58 -25.70
C LYS A 92 10.86 -13.36 -27.11
N GLY A 93 12.11 -12.89 -27.18
CA GLY A 93 12.85 -12.65 -28.42
C GLY A 93 12.55 -11.32 -29.13
N GLN A 94 11.62 -10.50 -28.62
CA GLN A 94 11.43 -9.13 -29.11
C GLN A 94 12.46 -8.19 -28.50
N LYS A 95 12.78 -7.12 -29.21
CA LYS A 95 13.63 -6.02 -28.74
C LYS A 95 12.80 -4.75 -28.60
N ILE A 96 13.38 -3.73 -27.99
CA ILE A 96 12.70 -2.44 -27.80
C ILE A 96 12.36 -1.77 -29.14
N GLU A 97 13.16 -1.99 -30.18
CA GLU A 97 12.92 -1.45 -31.52
C GLU A 97 11.69 -2.07 -32.21
N ASP A 98 11.23 -3.24 -31.75
CA ASP A 98 10.04 -3.90 -32.29
C ASP A 98 8.74 -3.34 -31.66
N ILE A 99 8.84 -2.53 -30.60
CA ILE A 99 7.69 -2.13 -29.79
C ILE A 99 7.03 -0.89 -30.37
N THR A 100 5.71 -0.95 -30.47
CA THR A 100 4.87 0.18 -30.92
C THR A 100 3.93 0.64 -29.83
N GLU A 101 3.71 -0.17 -28.81
CA GLU A 101 2.81 0.11 -27.71
C GLU A 101 3.37 -0.38 -26.38
N VAL A 102 3.22 0.44 -25.34
CA VAL A 102 3.49 0.07 -23.95
C VAL A 102 2.22 0.29 -23.15
N SER A 103 1.77 -0.76 -22.46
CA SER A 103 0.58 -0.73 -21.62
C SER A 103 0.95 -0.92 -20.15
N SER A 104 0.36 -0.13 -19.25
CA SER A 104 0.55 -0.27 -17.80
C SER A 104 -0.43 0.62 -17.02
N HIS A 105 -0.41 0.53 -15.70
CA HIS A 105 -1.14 1.42 -14.82
C HIS A 105 -0.73 2.89 -15.04
N PRO A 106 -1.65 3.87 -15.04
CA PRO A 106 -1.35 5.29 -15.29
C PRO A 106 -0.19 5.84 -14.46
N MET A 107 -0.11 5.46 -13.18
CA MET A 107 0.98 5.88 -12.29
C MET A 107 2.35 5.33 -12.72
N ALA A 108 2.41 4.10 -13.23
CA ALA A 108 3.66 3.51 -13.72
C ALA A 108 4.11 4.21 -15.02
N LEU A 109 3.17 4.46 -15.94
CA LEU A 109 3.44 5.22 -17.16
C LEU A 109 3.96 6.62 -16.84
N LEU A 110 3.32 7.32 -15.91
CA LEU A 110 3.74 8.65 -15.48
C LEU A 110 5.17 8.65 -14.93
N GLN A 111 5.52 7.67 -14.09
CA GLN A 111 6.86 7.53 -13.51
C GLN A 111 7.94 7.18 -14.54
N CYS A 112 7.55 6.55 -15.66
CA CYS A 112 8.48 6.13 -16.73
C CYS A 112 8.46 7.07 -17.94
N LYS A 113 7.68 8.15 -17.90
CA LYS A 113 7.46 9.05 -19.04
C LYS A 113 8.76 9.58 -19.64
N GLU A 114 9.74 9.94 -18.81
CA GLU A 114 11.02 10.48 -19.27
C GLU A 114 11.82 9.44 -20.09
N TYR A 115 11.81 8.17 -19.68
CA TYR A 115 12.44 7.07 -20.42
C TYR A 115 11.85 6.91 -21.82
N PHE A 116 10.53 7.09 -22.00
CA PHE A 116 9.89 6.93 -23.30
C PHE A 116 10.09 8.12 -24.25
N ARG A 117 10.68 9.24 -23.80
CA ARG A 117 10.97 10.38 -24.69
C ARG A 117 11.99 10.03 -25.77
N GLN A 118 12.87 9.06 -25.51
CA GLN A 118 13.83 8.55 -26.48
C GLN A 118 13.17 7.61 -27.52
N TYR A 119 11.92 7.20 -27.31
CA TYR A 119 11.16 6.30 -28.19
C TYR A 119 9.80 6.92 -28.58
N PRO A 120 9.77 8.04 -29.31
CA PRO A 120 8.53 8.79 -29.60
C PRO A 120 7.53 8.02 -30.49
N HIS A 121 7.95 6.92 -31.12
CA HIS A 121 7.08 6.04 -31.90
C HIS A 121 6.24 5.09 -31.02
N ILE A 122 6.60 4.90 -29.76
CA ILE A 122 5.91 4.02 -28.82
C ILE A 122 4.71 4.76 -28.24
N ARG A 123 3.52 4.20 -28.42
CA ARG A 123 2.27 4.68 -27.81
C ARG A 123 2.17 4.17 -26.37
N LEU A 124 1.94 5.07 -25.42
CA LEU A 124 1.64 4.70 -24.03
C LEU A 124 0.12 4.53 -23.87
N VAL A 125 -0.31 3.38 -23.37
CA VAL A 125 -1.73 3.02 -23.19
C VAL A 125 -1.99 2.71 -21.72
N GLU A 126 -2.98 3.40 -21.14
CA GLU A 126 -3.39 3.18 -19.76
C GLU A 126 -4.15 1.86 -19.62
N ASP A 127 -3.83 1.11 -18.57
CA ASP A 127 -4.50 -0.13 -18.19
C ASP A 127 -4.74 -0.17 -16.67
N VAL A 128 -5.53 -1.14 -16.21
CA VAL A 128 -5.98 -1.24 -14.82
C VAL A 128 -4.89 -1.79 -13.89
N ASP A 129 -4.02 -2.68 -14.38
CA ASP A 129 -3.00 -3.33 -13.56
C ASP A 129 -1.72 -3.65 -14.36
N THR A 130 -0.57 -3.49 -13.70
CA THR A 130 0.75 -3.69 -14.31
C THR A 130 1.04 -5.16 -14.63
N ALA A 131 0.71 -6.06 -13.71
CA ALA A 131 0.93 -7.50 -13.85
C ALA A 131 -0.08 -8.14 -14.81
N GLU A 132 -1.31 -7.62 -14.93
CA GLU A 132 -2.27 -8.09 -15.93
C GLU A 132 -1.78 -7.80 -17.36
N THR A 133 -1.25 -6.61 -17.63
CA THR A 133 -0.64 -6.37 -18.95
C THR A 133 0.46 -7.41 -19.23
N ALA A 134 1.27 -7.68 -18.20
CA ALA A 134 2.16 -8.84 -18.03
C ALA A 134 1.64 -10.14 -18.66
N ARG A 135 0.64 -10.68 -17.96
CA ARG A 135 -0.04 -11.93 -18.26
C ARG A 135 -0.64 -11.94 -19.66
N ARG A 136 -1.32 -10.86 -20.04
CA ARG A 136 -2.03 -10.74 -21.32
C ARG A 136 -1.10 -10.83 -22.52
N ILE A 137 0.09 -10.21 -22.46
CA ILE A 137 1.11 -10.32 -23.51
C ILE A 137 1.48 -11.79 -23.73
N GLN A 138 1.71 -12.54 -22.65
CA GLN A 138 2.09 -13.95 -22.74
C GLN A 138 0.95 -14.85 -23.21
N GLU A 139 -0.25 -14.71 -22.62
CA GLU A 139 -1.40 -15.58 -22.93
C GLU A 139 -1.84 -15.41 -24.39
N LYS A 140 -1.91 -14.17 -24.87
CA LYS A 140 -2.36 -13.86 -26.23
C LYS A 140 -1.21 -13.78 -27.24
N LYS A 141 0.05 -14.01 -26.80
CA LYS A 141 1.26 -13.90 -27.63
C LYS A 141 1.33 -12.58 -28.39
N LEU A 142 1.03 -11.47 -27.71
CA LEU A 142 0.99 -10.15 -28.30
C LEU A 142 2.39 -9.71 -28.72
N LYS A 143 2.57 -9.47 -30.02
CA LYS A 143 3.78 -8.88 -30.58
C LYS A 143 3.64 -7.36 -30.64
N HIS A 144 4.77 -6.66 -30.65
CA HIS A 144 4.87 -5.19 -30.71
C HIS A 144 4.25 -4.44 -29.51
N VAL A 145 3.84 -5.18 -28.48
CA VAL A 145 3.29 -4.67 -27.23
C VAL A 145 4.23 -5.05 -26.10
N ALA A 146 4.52 -4.08 -25.23
CA ALA A 146 5.31 -4.26 -24.03
C ALA A 146 4.51 -3.87 -22.78
N ALA A 147 4.93 -4.37 -21.63
CA ALA A 147 4.38 -4.03 -20.33
C ALA A 147 5.43 -3.34 -19.47
N ILE A 148 4.96 -2.46 -18.58
CA ILE A 148 5.76 -2.00 -17.43
C ILE A 148 5.23 -2.73 -16.20
N ALA A 149 6.06 -3.57 -15.59
CA ALA A 149 5.67 -4.32 -14.40
C ALA A 149 6.89 -4.69 -13.52
N PRO A 150 6.67 -5.18 -12.28
CA PRO A 150 7.73 -5.65 -11.40
C PRO A 150 8.45 -6.88 -11.97
N ASN A 151 9.69 -7.14 -11.53
CA ASN A 151 10.49 -8.28 -12.04
C ASN A 151 9.75 -9.64 -11.87
N VAL A 152 9.08 -9.84 -10.73
CA VAL A 152 8.31 -11.07 -10.46
C VAL A 152 7.25 -11.37 -11.53
N ALA A 153 6.71 -10.37 -12.23
CA ALA A 153 5.78 -10.57 -13.33
C ALA A 153 6.47 -11.18 -14.57
N ALA A 154 7.68 -10.72 -14.89
CA ALA A 154 8.44 -11.25 -16.04
C ALA A 154 8.83 -12.72 -15.81
N GLU A 155 9.29 -13.05 -14.60
CA GLU A 155 9.63 -14.44 -14.21
C GLU A 155 8.38 -15.33 -14.26
N LEU A 156 7.28 -14.88 -13.66
CA LEU A 156 6.03 -15.64 -13.57
C LEU A 156 5.40 -15.90 -14.95
N TYR A 157 5.38 -14.90 -15.81
CA TYR A 157 4.75 -14.98 -17.13
C TYR A 157 5.73 -15.35 -18.25
N GLY A 158 7.01 -15.57 -17.93
CA GLY A 158 8.03 -15.97 -18.89
C GLY A 158 8.21 -14.96 -20.02
N LEU A 159 8.36 -13.69 -19.66
CA LEU A 159 8.66 -12.58 -20.58
C LEU A 159 10.13 -12.16 -20.47
N ASP A 160 10.64 -11.53 -21.53
CA ASP A 160 12.00 -10.97 -21.52
C ASP A 160 11.96 -9.52 -21.04
N ILE A 161 12.87 -9.15 -20.14
CA ILE A 161 13.07 -7.75 -19.75
C ILE A 161 14.07 -7.12 -20.71
N VAL A 162 13.64 -6.10 -21.45
CA VAL A 162 14.49 -5.36 -22.41
C VAL A 162 15.10 -4.11 -21.80
N ALA A 163 14.53 -3.60 -20.71
CA ALA A 163 15.12 -2.53 -19.92
C ALA A 163 14.69 -2.63 -18.45
N ASN A 164 15.68 -2.58 -17.56
CA ASN A 164 15.46 -2.60 -16.12
C ASN A 164 15.36 -1.19 -15.57
N ASP A 165 14.56 -1.02 -14.52
CA ASP A 165 14.49 0.21 -13.74
C ASP A 165 14.24 1.49 -14.56
N ILE A 166 13.25 1.49 -15.44
CA ILE A 166 12.97 2.62 -16.35
C ILE A 166 12.26 3.81 -15.68
N GLN A 167 11.97 3.72 -14.37
CA GLN A 167 11.42 4.82 -13.59
C GLN A 167 12.39 6.00 -13.48
N THR A 168 11.82 7.22 -13.51
CA THR A 168 12.57 8.47 -13.40
C THR A 168 13.20 8.63 -12.02
N ILE A 169 12.46 8.30 -10.95
CA ILE A 169 12.93 8.38 -9.57
C ILE A 169 13.31 6.97 -9.10
N LYS A 170 14.60 6.76 -8.82
CA LYS A 170 15.12 5.46 -8.37
C LYS A 170 14.71 5.10 -6.94
N ASN A 171 14.60 6.10 -6.07
CA ASN A 171 14.15 5.92 -4.69
C ASN A 171 12.62 5.99 -4.60
N ASN A 172 11.98 4.97 -5.17
CA ASN A 172 10.53 4.80 -5.15
C ASN A 172 10.18 3.65 -4.21
N ALA A 173 9.42 3.93 -3.15
CA ALA A 173 8.98 2.92 -2.21
C ALA A 173 7.49 3.05 -1.95
N THR A 174 6.82 1.91 -1.87
CA THR A 174 5.43 1.84 -1.41
C THR A 174 5.39 1.15 -0.06
N ARG A 175 4.69 1.78 0.87
CA ARG A 175 4.35 1.20 2.16
C ARG A 175 3.03 0.47 2.04
N PHE A 176 3.05 -0.78 2.49
CA PHE A 176 1.92 -1.67 2.61
C PHE A 176 1.63 -1.92 4.08
N ILE A 177 0.36 -2.16 4.39
CA ILE A 177 -0.10 -2.64 5.68
C ILE A 177 -0.71 -4.03 5.51
N ILE A 178 -0.57 -4.83 6.56
CA ILE A 178 -1.25 -6.10 6.70
C ILE A 178 -2.47 -5.87 7.57
N VAL A 179 -3.65 -6.27 7.09
CA VAL A 179 -4.92 -6.06 7.77
C VAL A 179 -5.68 -7.36 8.03
N LYS A 180 -6.47 -7.39 9.11
CA LYS A 180 -7.42 -8.48 9.40
C LYS A 180 -8.66 -7.97 10.15
N THR A 181 -9.71 -8.79 10.18
CA THR A 181 -11.01 -8.47 10.82
C THR A 181 -11.03 -8.60 12.34
N LYS A 182 -9.99 -9.20 12.94
CA LYS A 182 -9.85 -9.34 14.39
C LYS A 182 -8.49 -8.85 14.82
N ASN A 183 -8.39 -8.05 15.88
CA ASN A 183 -7.09 -7.54 16.31
C ASN A 183 -6.06 -8.66 16.57
N ASN A 184 -4.76 -8.41 16.34
CA ASN A 184 -3.68 -9.28 16.79
C ASN A 184 -3.10 -8.69 18.06
N VAL A 185 -3.06 -9.49 19.13
CA VAL A 185 -2.32 -9.09 20.32
C VAL A 185 -0.89 -9.59 20.11
N LEU A 186 -0.04 -8.71 19.58
CA LEU A 186 1.40 -8.93 19.66
C LEU A 186 1.83 -8.78 21.12
N PRO A 187 2.91 -9.46 21.56
CA PRO A 187 3.52 -9.15 22.85
C PRO A 187 3.88 -7.66 22.91
N GLU A 188 3.58 -6.99 24.03
CA GLU A 188 3.81 -5.54 24.18
C GLU A 188 5.26 -5.14 23.85
N ALA A 189 6.22 -6.02 24.17
CA ALA A 189 7.65 -5.81 23.89
C ALA A 189 8.00 -5.74 22.39
N GLU A 190 7.13 -6.23 21.51
CA GLU A 190 7.32 -6.19 20.05
C GLU A 190 6.62 -5.00 19.39
N ILE A 191 5.71 -4.34 20.10
CA ILE A 191 4.94 -3.22 19.60
C ILE A 191 5.76 -1.94 19.73
N THR A 192 6.09 -1.33 18.59
CA THR A 192 6.89 -0.11 18.52
C THR A 192 6.29 0.95 17.61
N LYS A 193 5.12 0.65 17.01
CA LYS A 193 4.35 1.55 16.16
C LYS A 193 2.85 1.39 16.42
N ALA A 194 2.12 2.47 16.26
CA ALA A 194 0.66 2.43 16.22
C ALA A 194 0.11 3.36 15.14
N SER A 195 -0.99 2.93 14.52
CA SER A 195 -1.80 3.76 13.62
C SER A 195 -3.07 4.18 14.34
N LEU A 196 -3.33 5.48 14.34
CA LEU A 196 -4.37 6.14 15.11
C LEU A 196 -5.29 6.93 14.19
N ARG A 197 -6.54 7.05 14.59
CA ARG A 197 -7.53 7.92 13.98
C ARG A 197 -8.19 8.74 15.07
N PHE A 198 -8.27 10.06 14.89
CA PHE A 198 -9.00 10.90 15.82
C PHE A 198 -9.69 12.07 15.15
N ILE A 199 -10.74 12.58 15.80
CA ILE A 199 -11.37 13.85 15.48
C ILE A 199 -11.13 14.80 16.65
N THR A 200 -10.70 16.02 16.34
CA THR A 200 -10.62 17.10 17.32
C THR A 200 -11.87 17.96 17.28
N ASP A 201 -12.21 18.59 18.40
CA ASP A 201 -13.23 19.64 18.39
C ASP A 201 -12.79 20.86 17.54
N HIS A 202 -13.73 21.74 17.21
CA HIS A 202 -13.47 22.95 16.41
C HIS A 202 -12.86 24.10 17.21
N LYS A 203 -12.36 23.87 18.43
CA LYS A 203 -11.71 24.94 19.20
C LYS A 203 -10.35 25.27 18.61
N ARG A 204 -9.96 26.53 18.76
CA ARG A 204 -8.65 26.99 18.31
C ARG A 204 -7.55 26.23 19.06
N GLY A 205 -6.66 25.59 18.31
CA GLY A 205 -5.49 24.90 18.86
C GLY A 205 -5.71 23.45 19.24
N SER A 206 -6.87 22.85 19.00
CA SER A 206 -7.17 21.48 19.43
C SER A 206 -6.25 20.43 18.80
N LEU A 207 -5.92 20.57 17.52
CA LEU A 207 -4.92 19.70 16.88
C LEU A 207 -3.53 19.88 17.52
N ALA A 208 -3.12 21.13 17.78
CA ALA A 208 -1.83 21.41 18.41
C ALA A 208 -1.75 20.81 19.83
N ALA A 209 -2.83 20.87 20.60
CA ALA A 209 -2.91 20.26 21.93
C ALA A 209 -2.74 18.72 21.86
N VAL A 210 -3.41 18.07 20.91
CA VAL A 210 -3.26 16.61 20.68
C VAL A 210 -1.82 16.25 20.32
N LEU A 211 -1.19 17.00 19.41
CA LEU A 211 0.19 16.76 19.00
C LEU A 211 1.19 16.99 20.13
N ASN A 212 0.98 18.02 20.97
CA ASN A 212 1.79 18.28 22.15
C ASN A 212 1.71 17.11 23.14
N VAL A 213 0.52 16.57 23.39
CA VAL A 213 0.35 15.41 24.29
C VAL A 213 1.08 14.18 23.79
N MET A 214 1.04 13.90 22.48
CA MET A 214 1.82 12.81 21.89
C MET A 214 3.33 13.02 22.12
N SER A 215 3.82 14.25 21.90
CA SER A 215 5.22 14.61 22.15
C SER A 215 5.62 14.49 23.63
N ASP A 216 4.77 14.96 24.56
CA ASP A 216 5.00 14.88 26.00
C ASP A 216 4.99 13.43 26.52
N CYS A 217 4.26 12.56 25.81
CA CYS A 217 4.30 11.11 26.00
C CYS A 217 5.42 10.44 25.21
N ARG A 218 6.42 11.19 24.71
CA ARG A 218 7.61 10.65 24.01
C ARG A 218 7.28 9.84 22.75
N LEU A 219 6.14 10.12 22.12
CA LEU A 219 5.81 9.55 20.82
C LEU A 219 6.45 10.38 19.71
N ASN A 220 7.02 9.71 18.73
CA ASN A 220 7.47 10.34 17.50
C ASN A 220 6.41 10.18 16.40
N LEU A 221 5.95 11.29 15.83
CA LEU A 221 5.01 11.29 14.72
C LEU A 221 5.74 10.98 13.42
N THR A 222 5.35 9.89 12.76
CA THR A 222 5.93 9.49 11.46
C THR A 222 5.03 9.84 10.28
N LYS A 223 3.74 10.10 10.54
CA LYS A 223 2.75 10.50 9.53
C LYS A 223 1.60 11.26 10.18
N ILE A 224 1.07 12.26 9.49
CA ILE A 224 -0.23 12.86 9.79
C ILE A 224 -0.96 13.23 8.50
N GLN A 225 -2.24 12.92 8.44
CA GLN A 225 -3.07 13.17 7.28
C GLN A 225 -4.52 13.44 7.68
N SER A 226 -5.09 14.52 7.18
CA SER A 226 -6.51 14.83 7.39
C SER A 226 -7.38 14.25 6.27
N LEU A 227 -8.58 13.83 6.63
CA LEU A 227 -9.65 13.41 5.73
C LEU A 227 -10.99 14.02 6.18
N PRO A 228 -11.77 14.66 5.30
CA PRO A 228 -13.10 15.14 5.63
C PRO A 228 -14.02 14.01 6.11
N VAL A 229 -14.80 14.28 7.16
CA VAL A 229 -15.86 13.38 7.62
C VAL A 229 -17.07 13.58 6.72
N ILE A 230 -17.42 12.55 5.94
CA ILE A 230 -18.48 12.65 4.90
C ILE A 230 -19.80 13.13 5.49
N GLU A 231 -20.20 12.59 6.65
CA GLU A 231 -21.47 12.90 7.31
C GLU A 231 -21.49 14.28 7.98
N THR A 232 -20.34 14.94 8.15
CA THR A 232 -20.25 16.22 8.87
C THR A 232 -19.35 17.19 8.12
N PRO A 233 -19.94 18.08 7.29
CA PRO A 233 -19.19 19.07 6.52
C PRO A 233 -18.21 19.87 7.39
N TRP A 234 -17.02 20.14 6.85
CA TRP A 234 -15.93 20.90 7.51
C TRP A 234 -15.33 20.27 8.77
N LYS A 235 -15.74 19.04 9.10
CA LYS A 235 -15.10 18.24 10.14
C LYS A 235 -14.09 17.29 9.52
N TYR A 236 -12.97 17.09 10.20
CA TYR A 236 -11.86 16.30 9.69
C TYR A 236 -11.46 15.23 10.70
N ALA A 237 -11.27 14.01 10.21
CA ALA A 237 -10.56 12.96 10.92
C ALA A 237 -9.07 13.04 10.57
N PHE A 238 -8.22 12.86 11.56
CA PHE A 238 -6.77 12.79 11.40
C PHE A 238 -6.31 11.34 11.54
N PHE A 239 -5.59 10.86 10.54
CA PHE A 239 -4.91 9.58 10.54
C PHE A 239 -3.43 9.81 10.81
N VAL A 240 -2.92 9.17 11.86
CA VAL A 240 -1.58 9.42 12.40
C VAL A 240 -0.88 8.11 12.67
N ASP A 241 0.39 8.04 12.28
CA ASP A 241 1.27 6.94 12.67
C ASP A 241 2.31 7.45 13.67
N VAL A 242 2.42 6.75 14.80
CA VAL A 242 3.36 7.07 15.86
C VAL A 242 4.31 5.91 16.09
N THR A 243 5.58 6.23 16.37
CA THR A 243 6.58 5.28 16.87
C THR A 243 6.98 5.63 18.28
N PHE A 244 7.36 4.63 19.07
CA PHE A 244 7.76 4.79 20.46
C PHE A 244 8.73 3.69 20.88
N THR A 245 9.56 4.01 21.87
CA THR A 245 10.55 3.05 22.41
C THR A 245 9.92 2.11 23.43
N GLU A 246 9.06 2.64 24.30
CA GLU A 246 8.43 1.86 25.36
C GLU A 246 6.91 1.83 25.18
N TYR A 247 6.30 0.64 25.24
CA TYR A 247 4.85 0.50 25.06
C TYR A 247 4.04 1.27 26.12
N ARG A 248 4.56 1.43 27.34
CA ARG A 248 3.91 2.22 28.41
C ARG A 248 3.68 3.70 28.03
N ASP A 249 4.57 4.27 27.22
CA ASP A 249 4.48 5.66 26.76
C ASP A 249 3.28 5.81 25.82
N PHE A 250 3.09 4.82 24.95
CA PHE A 250 1.91 4.72 24.09
C PHE A 250 0.63 4.51 24.88
N VAL A 251 0.60 3.60 25.87
CA VAL A 251 -0.58 3.37 26.72
C VAL A 251 -1.02 4.66 27.43
N LYS A 252 -0.06 5.44 27.93
CA LYS A 252 -0.33 6.76 28.53
C LYS A 252 -0.93 7.73 27.51
N ALA A 253 -0.31 7.88 26.33
CA ALA A 253 -0.81 8.75 25.28
C ALA A 253 -2.23 8.35 24.83
N LYS A 254 -2.45 7.06 24.58
CA LYS A 254 -3.75 6.46 24.22
C LYS A 254 -4.84 6.87 25.21
N SER A 255 -4.56 6.76 26.50
CA SER A 255 -5.51 7.11 27.57
C SER A 255 -5.85 8.61 27.60
N LEU A 256 -4.87 9.48 27.33
CA LEU A 256 -5.09 10.94 27.26
C LEU A 256 -5.86 11.34 26.00
N LEU A 257 -5.52 10.74 24.85
CA LEU A 257 -6.16 11.03 23.58
C LEU A 257 -7.62 10.61 23.55
N ASP A 258 -7.97 9.49 24.19
CA ASP A 258 -9.34 9.01 24.35
C ASP A 258 -10.23 10.02 25.10
N ILE A 259 -9.64 10.79 26.03
CA ILE A 259 -10.34 11.83 26.79
C ILE A 259 -10.42 13.15 25.99
N MET A 260 -9.38 13.48 25.24
CA MET A 260 -9.24 14.78 24.57
C MET A 260 -9.94 14.86 23.21
N ALA A 261 -9.97 13.75 22.47
CA ALA A 261 -10.57 13.69 21.16
C ALA A 261 -12.09 13.53 21.27
N GLU A 262 -12.82 14.04 20.29
CA GLU A 262 -14.26 13.80 20.19
C GLU A 262 -14.55 12.35 19.79
N ASP A 263 -13.68 11.78 18.97
CA ASP A 263 -13.65 10.37 18.62
C ASP A 263 -12.20 9.95 18.46
N PHE A 264 -11.82 8.84 19.07
CA PHE A 264 -10.49 8.28 19.03
C PHE A 264 -10.57 6.78 18.76
N LYS A 265 -9.71 6.31 17.85
CA LYS A 265 -9.62 4.91 17.48
C LYS A 265 -8.17 4.53 17.23
N VAL A 266 -7.78 3.38 17.78
CA VAL A 266 -6.52 2.72 17.43
C VAL A 266 -6.81 1.76 16.29
N LEU A 267 -6.25 2.03 15.11
CA LEU A 267 -6.41 1.20 13.91
C LEU A 267 -5.48 -0.01 13.94
N GLY A 268 -4.38 0.06 14.67
CA GLY A 268 -3.48 -1.07 14.85
C GLY A 268 -2.27 -0.73 15.69
N GLU A 269 -1.71 -1.76 16.32
CA GLU A 269 -0.53 -1.72 17.16
C GLU A 269 0.40 -2.83 16.67
N TYR A 270 1.56 -2.46 16.13
CA TYR A 270 2.41 -3.38 15.38
C TYR A 270 3.89 -3.01 15.48
N LYS A 271 4.75 -3.90 14.98
CA LYS A 271 6.19 -3.68 14.94
C LYS A 271 6.54 -2.68 13.84
N ASN A 272 7.30 -1.63 14.18
CA ASN A 272 7.93 -0.77 13.20
C ASN A 272 9.01 -1.56 12.44
N VAL A 273 8.93 -1.60 11.11
CA VAL A 273 9.94 -2.27 10.27
C VAL A 273 10.89 -1.28 9.59
N ARG A 274 10.61 0.02 9.72
CA ARG A 274 11.45 1.09 9.20
C ARG A 274 12.41 1.59 10.27
N GLN A 275 13.70 1.34 10.08
CA GLN A 275 14.77 1.98 10.86
C GLN A 275 15.03 3.40 10.37
#